data_AF-A0A7J0GWP6-F1
#
_entry.id   AF-A0A7J0GWP6-F1
#
_cell.length_a   1.000
_cell.length_b   1.000
_cell.length_c   1.000
_cell.angle_alpha   90.00
_cell.angle_beta   90.00
_cell.angle_gamma   90.00
#
_symmetry.space_group_name_H-M   'P 1'
#
loop_
_entity.id
_entity.type
_entity.pdbx_description
1 polymer ?
#
loop_
_entity_poly.entity_id
_entity_poly.type
_entity_poly.pdbx_seq_one_letter_code
_entity_poly.pdbx_strand_id
1 'polypeptide(L)'
;MEGSSSNHLLTAALILFIFTSHVTSTSAAGKTGSTEFIRASCSATIYPTLCITSLSSHASAIQTSPKLLAHTALSVALDTTHSTSAMMVKLSHSHGLSPREVAAMQDCVEEVGDSVDQLRRSLREMNQIQGSNFALMMSDIQTWVSARLDQRGHVL
;
A
#
# COMPACT_ATOMS: atom_id res chain seq x y z
N MET A 1 -26.70 27.02 -52.11
CA MET A 1 -25.32 26.82 -51.59
C MET A 1 -25.44 26.39 -50.12
N GLU A 2 -25.96 25.18 -49.86
CA GLU A 2 -26.28 24.72 -48.49
C GLU A 2 -25.59 23.40 -48.11
N GLY A 3 -25.03 22.67 -49.09
CA GLY A 3 -24.42 21.35 -48.86
C GLY A 3 -23.06 21.36 -48.16
N SER A 4 -22.30 22.47 -48.21
CA SER A 4 -20.94 22.50 -47.66
C SER A 4 -20.91 22.57 -46.14
N SER A 5 -21.85 23.30 -45.53
CA SER A 5 -21.86 23.54 -44.08
C SER A 5 -22.27 22.31 -43.27
N SER A 6 -23.21 21.51 -43.79
CA SER A 6 -23.68 20.27 -43.14
C SER A 6 -22.58 19.21 -43.06
N ASN A 7 -21.72 19.11 -44.08
CA ASN A 7 -20.62 18.14 -44.12
C ASN A 7 -19.52 18.47 -43.10
N HIS A 8 -19.21 19.76 -42.90
CA HIS A 8 -18.24 20.20 -41.90
C HIS A 8 -18.72 19.94 -40.46
N LEU A 9 -20.01 20.13 -40.19
CA LEU A 9 -20.62 19.83 -38.88
C LEU A 9 -20.59 18.33 -38.57
N LEU A 10 -20.88 17.47 -39.56
CA LEU A 10 -20.81 16.02 -39.42
C LEU A 10 -19.38 15.54 -39.16
N THR A 11 -18.39 16.09 -39.87
CA THR A 11 -16.97 15.75 -39.63
C THR A 11 -16.49 16.20 -38.26
N ALA A 12 -16.91 17.37 -37.78
CA ALA A 12 -16.55 17.86 -36.45
C ALA A 12 -17.16 17.00 -35.33
N ALA A 13 -18.41 16.56 -35.50
CA ALA A 13 -19.09 15.66 -34.56
C ALA A 13 -18.41 14.28 -34.48
N LEU A 14 -17.98 13.72 -35.62
CA LEU A 14 -17.25 12.45 -35.66
C LEU A 14 -15.89 12.54 -34.96
N ILE A 15 -15.14 13.63 -35.15
CA ILE A 15 -13.84 13.84 -34.49
C ILE A 15 -14.03 13.98 -32.97
N LEU A 16 -15.07 14.69 -32.51
CA LEU A 16 -15.37 14.84 -31.09
C LEU A 16 -15.75 13.50 -30.44
N PHE A 17 -16.53 12.68 -31.15
CA PHE A 17 -16.93 11.34 -30.66
C PHE A 17 -15.72 10.40 -30.52
N ILE A 18 -14.81 10.41 -31.51
CA ILE A 18 -13.55 9.65 -31.46
C ILE A 18 -12.70 10.10 -30.27
N PHE A 19 -12.55 11.42 -30.04
CA PHE A 19 -11.82 11.93 -28.89
C PHE A 19 -12.41 11.48 -27.55
N THR A 20 -13.73 11.52 -27.38
CA THR A 20 -14.37 11.05 -26.12
C THR A 20 -14.21 9.53 -25.90
N SER A 21 -14.12 8.76 -26.98
CA SER A 21 -13.91 7.30 -26.93
C SER A 21 -12.51 6.92 -26.42
N HIS A 22 -11.50 7.74 -26.73
CA HIS A 22 -10.12 7.49 -26.31
C HIS A 22 -9.81 7.91 -24.87
N VAL A 23 -10.56 8.86 -24.31
CA VAL A 23 -10.34 9.36 -22.94
C VAL A 23 -10.88 8.39 -21.87
N THR A 24 -11.79 7.48 -22.25
CA THR A 24 -12.47 6.60 -21.28
C THR A 24 -11.77 5.24 -21.08
N SER A 25 -10.81 4.87 -21.95
CA SER A 25 -10.20 3.52 -21.96
C SER A 25 -8.86 3.40 -21.21
N THR A 26 -8.21 4.50 -20.84
CA THR A 26 -6.87 4.44 -20.20
C THR A 26 -6.95 4.12 -18.70
N SER A 27 -8.05 4.48 -18.04
CA SER A 27 -8.23 4.32 -16.59
C SER A 27 -8.51 2.88 -16.16
N ALA A 28 -9.29 2.14 -16.96
CA ALA A 28 -9.59 0.73 -16.67
C ALA A 28 -8.36 -0.18 -16.87
N ALA A 29 -7.58 0.04 -17.94
CA ALA A 29 -6.38 -0.75 -18.22
C ALA A 29 -5.28 -0.53 -17.15
N GLY A 30 -5.05 0.72 -16.74
CA GLY A 30 -4.07 1.04 -15.69
C GLY A 30 -4.44 0.46 -14.31
N LYS A 31 -5.74 0.44 -13.97
CA LYS A 31 -6.23 -0.15 -12.71
C LYS A 31 -6.06 -1.67 -12.67
N THR A 32 -6.32 -2.36 -13.78
CA THR A 32 -6.12 -3.81 -13.90
C THR A 32 -4.64 -4.17 -13.74
N GLY A 33 -3.73 -3.48 -14.44
CA GLY A 33 -2.29 -3.72 -14.32
C GLY A 33 -1.74 -3.48 -12.91
N SER A 34 -2.24 -2.45 -12.21
CA SER A 34 -1.83 -2.16 -10.83
C SER A 34 -2.30 -3.23 -9.84
N THR A 35 -3.52 -3.75 -10.04
CA THR A 35 -4.06 -4.83 -9.19
C THR A 35 -3.32 -6.14 -9.39
N GLU A 36 -2.93 -6.46 -10.63
CA GLU A 36 -2.11 -7.62 -10.94
C GLU A 36 -0.69 -7.50 -10.36
N PHE A 37 -0.08 -6.31 -10.47
CA PHE A 37 1.20 -6.01 -9.83
C PHE A 37 1.18 -6.21 -8.31
N ILE A 38 0.11 -5.75 -7.64
CA ILE A 38 -0.08 -6.00 -6.19
C ILE A 38 -0.18 -7.49 -5.92
N ARG A 39 -0.96 -8.25 -6.70
CA ARG A 39 -1.12 -9.69 -6.52
C ARG A 39 0.23 -10.42 -6.65
N ALA A 40 1.01 -10.09 -7.68
CA ALA A 40 2.33 -10.66 -7.89
C ALA A 40 3.34 -10.28 -6.79
N SER A 41 3.28 -9.04 -6.30
CA SER A 41 4.15 -8.61 -5.19
C SER A 41 3.77 -9.30 -3.87
N CYS A 42 2.48 -9.41 -3.59
CA CYS A 42 1.97 -10.02 -2.36
C CYS A 42 2.16 -11.54 -2.30
N SER A 43 2.31 -12.23 -3.44
CA SER A 43 2.52 -13.70 -3.44
C SER A 43 3.86 -14.11 -2.79
N ALA A 44 4.82 -13.19 -2.71
CA ALA A 44 6.10 -13.41 -2.03
C ALA A 44 6.03 -13.13 -0.51
N THR A 45 4.89 -12.70 0.02
CA THR A 45 4.72 -12.39 1.45
C THR A 45 4.22 -13.61 2.23
N ILE A 46 4.46 -13.64 3.54
CA ILE A 46 3.98 -14.71 4.44
C ILE A 46 2.45 -14.67 4.60
N TYR A 47 1.82 -13.51 4.37
CA TYR A 47 0.36 -13.33 4.44
C TYR A 47 -0.20 -12.74 3.14
N PRO A 48 -0.23 -13.50 2.03
CA PRO A 48 -0.62 -12.98 0.72
C PRO A 48 -2.03 -12.38 0.69
N THR A 49 -3.00 -13.06 1.31
CA THR A 49 -4.39 -12.59 1.35
C THR A 49 -4.50 -11.25 2.07
N LEU A 50 -3.86 -11.10 3.23
CA LEU A 50 -3.87 -9.86 4.00
C LEU A 50 -3.18 -8.73 3.23
N CYS A 51 -2.05 -9.01 2.58
CA CYS A 51 -1.35 -8.04 1.75
C CYS A 51 -2.26 -7.53 0.61
N ILE A 52 -2.92 -8.44 -0.12
CA ILE A 52 -3.81 -8.07 -1.23
C ILE A 52 -5.00 -7.26 -0.72
N THR A 53 -5.68 -7.70 0.33
CA THR A 53 -6.87 -7.00 0.84
C THR A 53 -6.53 -5.62 1.40
N SER A 54 -5.38 -5.48 2.04
CA SER A 54 -4.92 -4.20 2.60
C SER A 54 -4.52 -3.17 1.52
N LEU A 55 -4.01 -3.64 0.38
CA LEU A 55 -3.43 -2.75 -0.65
C LEU A 55 -4.33 -2.53 -1.87
N SER A 56 -5.31 -3.40 -2.13
CA SER A 56 -6.13 -3.34 -3.36
C SER A 56 -6.90 -2.02 -3.53
N SER A 57 -7.36 -1.42 -2.44
CA SER A 57 -8.03 -0.10 -2.46
C SER A 57 -7.09 1.04 -2.87
N HIS A 58 -5.77 0.83 -2.75
CA HIS A 58 -4.72 1.80 -3.05
C HIS A 58 -4.06 1.56 -4.43
N ALA A 59 -4.63 0.67 -5.26
CA ALA A 59 -4.02 0.26 -6.53
C ALA A 59 -3.68 1.44 -7.46
N SER A 60 -4.51 2.48 -7.51
CA SER A 60 -4.24 3.68 -8.33
C SER A 60 -3.04 4.49 -7.84
N ALA A 61 -2.79 4.53 -6.53
CA ALA A 61 -1.65 5.21 -5.94
C ALA A 61 -0.36 4.39 -6.10
N ILE A 62 -0.46 3.07 -6.00
CA ILE A 62 0.67 2.14 -6.12
C ILE A 62 1.16 2.02 -7.58
N GLN A 63 0.23 2.04 -8.53
CA GLN A 63 0.50 1.76 -9.95
C GLN A 63 1.28 0.44 -10.08
N THR A 64 2.37 0.43 -10.85
CA THR A 64 3.31 -0.70 -10.97
C THR A 64 4.67 -0.37 -10.37
N SER A 65 4.71 0.48 -9.33
CA SER A 65 5.95 0.96 -8.73
C SER A 65 6.25 0.25 -7.41
N PRO A 66 7.37 -0.50 -7.31
CA PRO A 66 7.79 -1.14 -6.06
C PRO A 66 7.99 -0.14 -4.91
N LYS A 67 8.50 1.07 -5.20
CA LYS A 67 8.67 2.12 -4.20
C LYS A 67 7.33 2.63 -3.68
N LEU A 68 6.36 2.87 -4.57
CA LEU A 68 5.03 3.31 -4.15
C LEU A 68 4.28 2.20 -3.42
N LEU A 69 4.48 0.93 -3.79
CA LEU A 69 3.96 -0.22 -3.06
C LEU A 69 4.50 -0.27 -1.64
N ALA A 70 5.82 -0.19 -1.46
CA ALA A 70 6.45 -0.21 -0.15
C ALA A 70 6.02 0.99 0.72
N HIS A 71 5.98 2.20 0.15
CA HIS A 71 5.51 3.40 0.85
C HIS A 71 4.04 3.26 1.28
N THR A 72 3.18 2.77 0.39
CA THR A 72 1.75 2.57 0.69
C THR A 72 1.57 1.51 1.77
N ALA A 73 2.31 0.39 1.70
CA ALA A 73 2.27 -0.64 2.73
C ALA A 73 2.70 -0.12 4.11
N LEU A 74 3.78 0.68 4.18
CA LEU A 74 4.20 1.33 5.42
C LEU A 74 3.14 2.30 5.95
N SER A 75 2.48 3.06 5.07
CA SER A 75 1.41 3.99 5.45
C SER A 75 0.19 3.25 6.02
N VAL A 76 -0.28 2.20 5.34
CA VAL A 76 -1.39 1.36 5.82
C VAL A 76 -1.05 0.68 7.16
N ALA A 77 0.19 0.17 7.30
CA ALA A 77 0.65 -0.42 8.54
C ALA A 77 0.69 0.61 9.69
N LEU A 78 1.16 1.82 9.42
CA LEU A 78 1.16 2.92 10.39
C LEU A 78 -0.25 3.28 10.84
N ASP A 79 -1.18 3.49 9.91
CA ASP A 79 -2.57 3.86 10.22
C ASP A 79 -3.28 2.76 11.02
N THR A 80 -3.05 1.50 10.65
CA THR A 80 -3.61 0.33 11.34
C THR A 80 -3.04 0.20 12.75
N THR A 81 -1.72 0.34 12.91
CA THR A 81 -1.04 0.22 14.22
C THR A 81 -1.45 1.35 15.15
N HIS A 82 -1.54 2.59 14.63
CA HIS A 82 -2.00 3.75 15.40
C HIS A 82 -3.45 3.59 15.86
N SER A 83 -4.34 3.14 14.96
CA SER A 83 -5.74 2.87 15.29
C SER A 83 -5.88 1.75 16.32
N THR A 84 -5.04 0.71 16.21
CA THR A 84 -4.98 -0.42 17.16
C THR A 84 -4.51 0.05 18.53
N SER A 85 -3.45 0.86 18.61
CA SER A 85 -2.98 1.47 19.85
C SER A 85 -4.10 2.27 20.53
N ALA A 86 -4.80 3.13 19.78
CA ALA A 86 -5.93 3.90 20.30
C ALA A 86 -7.09 3.01 20.79
N MET A 87 -7.34 1.88 20.14
CA MET A 87 -8.32 0.89 20.58
C MET A 87 -7.88 0.21 21.88
N MET A 88 -6.62 -0.19 21.98
CA MET A 88 -6.06 -0.83 23.18
C MET A 88 -6.09 0.12 24.39
N VAL A 89 -5.80 1.41 24.19
CA VAL A 89 -5.99 2.43 25.22
C VAL A 89 -7.44 2.49 25.68
N LYS A 90 -8.43 2.44 24.78
CA LYS A 90 -9.84 2.43 25.20
C LYS A 90 -10.21 1.16 25.96
N LEU A 91 -9.69 0.01 25.53
CA LEU A 91 -9.92 -1.28 26.18
C LEU A 91 -9.29 -1.34 27.57
N SER A 92 -8.12 -0.76 27.78
CA SER A 92 -7.46 -0.73 29.10
C SER A 92 -8.24 0.04 30.17
N HIS A 93 -9.14 0.94 29.75
CA HIS A 93 -10.05 1.68 30.63
C HIS A 93 -11.46 1.07 30.69
N SER A 94 -11.69 -0.08 30.06
CA SER A 94 -12.99 -0.74 30.07
C SER A 94 -13.30 -1.36 31.43
N HIS A 95 -14.59 -1.40 31.77
CA HIS A 95 -15.05 -2.02 33.01
C HIS A 95 -14.93 -3.55 32.91
N GLY A 96 -14.54 -4.20 34.01
CA GLY A 96 -14.44 -5.67 34.08
C GLY A 96 -13.02 -6.23 34.00
N LEU A 97 -12.00 -5.39 33.85
CA LEU A 97 -10.59 -5.79 33.94
C LEU A 97 -10.09 -5.79 35.39
N SER A 98 -9.34 -6.82 35.76
CA SER A 98 -8.56 -6.86 36.99
C SER A 98 -7.34 -5.93 36.90
N PRO A 99 -6.76 -5.49 38.04
CA PRO A 99 -5.56 -4.65 38.02
C PRO A 99 -4.38 -5.25 37.24
N ARG A 100 -4.27 -6.59 37.23
CA ARG A 100 -3.23 -7.30 36.48
C ARG A 100 -3.45 -7.21 34.97
N GLU A 101 -4.69 -7.31 34.52
CA GLU A 101 -5.04 -7.19 33.09
C GLU A 101 -4.86 -5.75 32.59
N VAL A 102 -5.18 -4.76 33.42
CA VAL A 102 -4.91 -3.34 33.12
C VAL A 102 -3.41 -3.10 32.95
N ALA A 103 -2.58 -3.61 33.88
CA ALA A 103 -1.13 -3.48 33.78
C ALA A 103 -0.57 -4.13 32.50
N ALA A 104 -0.96 -5.38 32.22
CA ALA A 104 -0.57 -6.06 30.98
C ALA A 104 -1.01 -5.31 29.72
N MET A 105 -2.18 -4.65 29.77
CA MET A 105 -2.63 -3.83 28.66
C MET A 105 -1.83 -2.55 28.49
N GLN A 106 -1.38 -1.93 29.57
CA GLN A 106 -0.49 -0.77 29.50
C GLN A 106 0.85 -1.14 28.86
N ASP A 107 1.44 -2.28 29.24
CA ASP A 107 2.67 -2.79 28.60
C ASP A 107 2.48 -2.99 27.10
N CYS A 108 1.36 -3.58 26.68
CA CYS A 108 1.07 -3.76 25.25
C CYS A 108 0.84 -2.42 24.53
N VAL A 109 0.21 -1.44 25.17
CA VAL A 109 0.00 -0.10 24.60
C VAL A 109 1.34 0.60 24.36
N GLU A 110 2.28 0.47 25.28
CA GLU A 110 3.64 1.01 25.16
C GLU A 110 4.38 0.37 23.97
N GLU A 111 4.43 -0.96 23.90
CA GLU A 111 5.09 -1.69 22.81
C GLU A 111 4.49 -1.38 21.41
N VAL A 112 3.16 -1.27 21.33
CA VAL A 112 2.49 -0.88 20.09
C VAL A 112 2.73 0.60 19.79
N GLY A 113 2.82 1.45 20.81
CA GLY A 113 3.19 2.87 20.68
C GLY A 113 4.59 3.04 20.08
N ASP A 114 5.57 2.28 20.58
CA ASP A 114 6.92 2.26 20.03
C ASP A 114 6.92 1.81 18.57
N SER A 115 6.11 0.80 18.24
CA SER A 115 5.92 0.35 16.85
C SER A 115 5.38 1.46 15.93
N VAL A 116 4.47 2.31 16.41
CA VAL A 116 3.99 3.48 15.66
C VAL A 116 5.14 4.43 15.34
N ASP A 117 6.00 4.71 16.32
CA ASP A 117 7.11 5.64 16.12
C ASP A 117 8.21 5.08 15.22
N GLN A 118 8.48 3.77 15.28
CA GLN A 118 9.36 3.10 14.33
C GLN A 118 8.78 3.16 12.90
N LEU A 119 7.49 2.87 12.71
CA LEU A 119 6.84 2.96 11.39
C LEU A 119 6.89 4.38 10.83
N ARG A 120 6.68 5.41 11.67
CA ARG A 120 6.85 6.83 11.27
C ARG A 120 8.27 7.13 10.82
N ARG A 121 9.28 6.59 11.50
CA ARG A 121 10.69 6.74 11.10
C ARG A 121 10.96 6.05 9.76
N SER A 122 10.53 4.81 9.60
CA SER A 122 10.68 4.06 8.35
C SER A 122 10.03 4.79 7.17
N LEU A 123 8.86 5.41 7.36
CA LEU A 123 8.21 6.19 6.31
C LEU A 123 9.01 7.45 5.93
N ARG A 124 9.62 8.14 6.92
CA ARG A 124 10.52 9.27 6.64
C ARG A 124 11.76 8.85 5.88
N GLU A 125 12.40 7.75 6.29
CA GLU A 125 13.57 7.19 5.61
C GLU A 125 13.21 6.78 4.17
N MET A 126 12.07 6.11 3.96
CA MET A 126 11.56 5.73 2.63
C MET A 126 11.42 6.93 1.68
N ASN A 127 10.97 8.07 2.21
CA ASN A 127 10.80 9.30 1.44
C ASN A 127 12.14 9.95 1.05
N GLN A 128 13.20 9.71 1.80
CA GLN A 128 14.54 10.24 1.52
C GLN A 128 15.32 9.40 0.49
N ILE A 129 14.89 8.17 0.21
CA ILE A 129 15.57 7.28 -0.74
C ILE A 129 15.29 7.72 -2.19
N GLN A 130 16.34 8.04 -2.95
CA GLN A 130 16.25 8.30 -4.38
C GLN A 130 16.04 7.00 -5.20
N GLY A 131 15.48 7.11 -6.41
CA GLY A 131 15.07 5.96 -7.21
C GLY A 131 16.14 4.90 -7.46
N SER A 132 17.38 5.30 -7.77
CA SER A 132 18.51 4.37 -7.96
C SER A 132 18.96 3.69 -6.67
N ASN A 133 18.84 4.38 -5.53
CA ASN A 133 19.26 3.87 -4.23
C ASN A 133 18.22 2.91 -3.63
N PHE A 134 16.95 3.01 -4.05
CA PHE A 134 15.88 2.13 -3.59
C PHE A 134 16.12 0.68 -4.01
N ALA A 135 16.51 0.44 -5.27
CA ALA A 135 16.77 -0.92 -5.75
C ALA A 135 17.95 -1.57 -5.01
N LEU A 136 19.02 -0.81 -4.78
CA LEU A 136 20.18 -1.28 -4.03
C LEU A 136 19.82 -1.60 -2.57
N MET A 137 19.14 -0.67 -1.88
CA MET A 137 18.70 -0.90 -0.50
C MET A 137 17.76 -2.10 -0.40
N MET A 138 16.85 -2.29 -1.35
CA MET A 138 15.94 -3.44 -1.35
C MET A 138 16.70 -4.76 -1.58
N SER A 139 17.74 -4.76 -2.41
CA SER A 139 18.62 -5.93 -2.59
C SER A 139 19.36 -6.28 -1.30
N ASP A 140 19.86 -5.28 -0.57
CA ASP A 140 20.51 -5.48 0.73
C ASP A 140 19.52 -6.06 1.75
N ILE A 141 18.31 -5.47 1.84
CA ILE A 141 17.23 -5.97 2.69
C ILE A 141 16.87 -7.40 2.34
N GLN A 142 16.69 -7.71 1.06
CA GLN A 142 16.38 -9.07 0.61
C GLN A 142 17.47 -10.05 1.05
N THR A 143 18.74 -9.67 0.91
CA THR A 143 19.88 -10.49 1.33
C THR A 143 19.85 -10.77 2.83
N TRP A 144 19.65 -9.73 3.66
CA TRP A 144 19.59 -9.88 5.12
C TRP A 144 18.38 -10.70 5.58
N VAL A 145 17.21 -10.47 4.98
CA VAL A 145 15.98 -11.22 5.31
C VAL A 145 16.11 -12.69 4.91
N SER A 146 16.69 -12.97 3.73
CA SER A 146 16.90 -14.35 3.27
C SER A 146 17.86 -15.09 4.20
N ALA A 147 18.98 -14.47 4.57
CA ALA A 147 19.91 -15.03 5.55
C ALA A 147 19.27 -15.30 6.92
N ARG A 148 18.33 -14.45 7.36
CA ARG A 148 17.60 -14.62 8.62
C ARG A 148 16.55 -15.74 8.54
N LEU A 149 15.86 -15.87 7.40
CA LEU A 149 14.88 -16.93 7.16
C LEU A 149 15.57 -18.30 7.05
N ASP A 150 16.71 -18.37 6.37
CA ASP A 150 17.53 -19.59 6.25
C ASP A 150 18.01 -20.07 7.63
N GLN A 151 18.39 -19.16 8.54
CA GLN A 151 18.74 -19.50 9.92
C GLN A 151 17.57 -20.11 10.72
N ARG A 152 16.32 -19.73 10.42
CA ARG A 152 15.14 -20.35 11.05
C ARG A 152 14.76 -21.71 10.44
N GLY A 153 15.35 -22.08 9.30
CA GLY A 153 15.18 -23.38 8.65
C GLY A 153 16.07 -24.50 9.20
N HIS A 154 17.05 -24.19 10.07
CA HIS A 154 17.94 -25.17 10.72
C HIS A 154 17.53 -25.55 12.15
N VAL A 155 16.24 -25.42 12.49
CA VAL A 155 15.67 -26.00 13.71
C VAL A 155 14.34 -26.69 13.34
N LEU A 156 14.43 -27.70 12.48
CA LEU A 156 13.51 -28.83 12.40
C LEU A 156 14.35 -30.11 12.24
#